data_AF-R9BW10-F1
#
_entry.id   AF-R9BW10-F1
#
_cell.length_a   1.000
_cell.length_b   1.000
_cell.length_c   1.000
_cell.angle_alpha   90.00
_cell.angle_beta   90.00
_cell.angle_gamma   90.00
#
_symmetry.space_group_name_H-M   'P 1'
#
loop_
_entity.id
_entity.type
_entity.pdbx_description
1 polymer ?
#
loop_
_entity_poly.entity_id
_entity_poly.type
_entity_poly.pdbx_seq_one_letter_code
_entity_poly.pdbx_strand_id
1 'polypeptide(L)'
;MSREMNKMVSKLIKYDLMIVFIFALILSILIDLKVALIFALGIVIALLNTIASGLILEYSLKNDKKTILILSYIIRILIIIIIALPFLNNLIQLITYLIGYILHFAVIIFYWIKTGKGSD
;
A
#
# COMPACT_ATOMS: atom_id res chain seq x y z
N MET A 1 16.28 -5.27 -6.22
CA MET A 1 15.81 -3.95 -5.82
C MET A 1 16.94 -2.96 -5.99
N SER A 2 16.83 -2.10 -6.99
CA SER A 2 17.81 -1.04 -7.23
C SER A 2 17.94 -0.12 -6.02
N ARG A 3 19.10 0.57 -5.91
CA ARG A 3 19.36 1.52 -4.82
C ARG A 3 18.33 2.65 -4.78
N GLU A 4 17.81 3.06 -5.93
CA GLU A 4 16.77 4.09 -6.05
C GLU A 4 15.42 3.60 -5.54
N MET A 5 15.02 2.38 -5.92
CA MET A 5 13.77 1.77 -5.47
C MET A 5 13.79 1.54 -3.94
N ASN A 6 14.93 1.16 -3.36
CA ASN A 6 15.09 1.07 -1.90
C ASN A 6 14.93 2.43 -1.21
N LYS A 7 15.51 3.50 -1.77
CA LYS A 7 15.35 4.86 -1.23
C LYS A 7 13.88 5.32 -1.30
N MET A 8 13.18 5.03 -2.39
CA MET A 8 11.76 5.32 -2.55
C MET A 8 10.94 4.58 -1.49
N VAL A 9 11.09 3.26 -1.36
CA VAL A 9 10.33 2.48 -0.37
C VAL A 9 10.61 2.94 1.05
N SER A 10 11.86 3.25 1.40
CA SER A 10 12.19 3.80 2.72
C SER A 10 11.47 5.13 3.01
N LYS A 11 11.31 6.01 2.01
CA LYS A 11 10.55 7.25 2.16
C LYS A 11 9.04 7.00 2.27
N LEU A 12 8.50 6.07 1.48
CA LEU A 12 7.09 5.68 1.56
C LEU A 12 6.76 5.13 2.95
N ILE A 13 7.58 4.23 3.49
CA ILE A 13 7.41 3.70 4.85
C ILE A 13 7.34 4.82 5.88
N LYS A 14 8.19 5.85 5.78
CA LYS A 14 8.17 6.99 6.71
C LYS A 14 6.85 7.78 6.62
N TYR A 15 6.36 8.02 5.41
CA TYR A 15 5.10 8.74 5.21
C TYR A 15 3.89 7.89 5.63
N ASP A 16 3.89 6.61 5.31
CA ASP A 16 2.86 5.66 5.74
C ASP A 16 2.81 5.58 7.27
N LEU A 17 3.95 5.50 7.96
CA LEU A 17 4.00 5.52 9.43
C LEU A 17 3.40 6.81 10.02
N MET A 18 3.71 7.96 9.43
CA MET A 18 3.15 9.25 9.86
C MET A 18 1.62 9.28 9.69
N ILE A 19 1.12 8.77 8.56
CA ILE A 19 -0.32 8.72 8.27
C ILE A 19 -1.03 7.70 9.16
N VAL A 20 -0.48 6.50 9.31
CA VAL A 20 -0.98 5.47 10.23
C VAL A 20 -1.08 6.06 11.63
N PHE A 21 -0.06 6.76 12.11
CA PHE A 21 -0.09 7.34 13.45
C PHE A 21 -1.22 8.37 13.62
N ILE A 22 -1.34 9.31 12.69
CA ILE A 22 -2.37 10.37 12.76
C ILE A 22 -3.78 9.76 12.68
N PHE A 23 -4.04 8.91 11.69
CA PHE A 23 -5.36 8.32 11.49
C PHE A 23 -5.70 7.27 12.54
N ALA A 24 -4.73 6.50 13.03
CA ALA A 24 -4.98 5.55 14.12
C ALA A 24 -5.42 6.27 15.39
N LEU A 25 -4.79 7.40 15.74
CA LEU A 25 -5.23 8.22 16.87
C LEU A 25 -6.68 8.70 16.67
N ILE A 26 -6.98 9.29 15.50
CA ILE A 26 -8.32 9.80 15.19
C ILE A 26 -9.37 8.67 15.26
N LEU A 27 -9.12 7.54 14.58
CA LEU A 27 -10.05 6.41 14.53
C LEU A 27 -10.23 5.75 15.90
N SER A 28 -9.16 5.66 16.70
CA SER A 28 -9.24 5.07 18.04
C SER A 28 -10.10 5.89 19.01
N ILE A 29 -10.13 7.21 18.86
CA ILE A 29 -10.93 8.12 19.69
C ILE A 29 -12.39 8.17 19.20
N LEU A 30 -12.60 8.18 17.88
CA LEU A 30 -13.94 8.40 17.30
C LEU A 30 -14.76 7.12 17.12
N ILE A 31 -14.11 5.97 16.93
CA ILE A 31 -14.79 4.70 16.61
C ILE A 31 -14.36 3.63 17.60
N ASP A 32 -13.21 3.00 17.38
CA ASP A 32 -12.59 2.05 18.30
C ASP A 32 -11.15 1.72 17.86
N LEU A 33 -10.38 1.12 18.77
CA LEU A 33 -9.01 0.69 18.50
C LEU A 33 -8.96 -0.41 17.42
N LYS A 34 -9.99 -1.26 17.31
CA LYS A 34 -10.03 -2.34 16.33
C LYS A 34 -10.08 -1.79 14.90
N VAL A 35 -10.94 -0.78 14.65
CA VAL A 35 -11.03 -0.11 13.35
C VAL A 35 -9.72 0.61 13.01
N ALA A 36 -9.07 1.25 13.99
CA ALA A 36 -7.74 1.85 13.80
C ALA A 36 -6.67 0.82 13.38
N LEU A 37 -6.68 -0.39 13.97
CA LEU A 37 -5.76 -1.47 13.58
C LEU A 37 -6.07 -2.01 12.18
N ILE A 38 -7.35 -2.12 11.82
CA ILE A 38 -7.77 -2.58 10.48
C ILE A 38 -7.35 -1.56 9.40
N PHE A 39 -7.43 -0.26 9.70
CA PHE A 39 -6.89 0.80 8.85
C PHE A 39 -5.38 0.62 8.63
N ALA A 40 -4.63 0.43 9.70
CA ALA A 40 -3.18 0.22 9.63
C ALA A 40 -2.84 -1.03 8.81
N LEU A 41 -3.62 -2.10 8.96
CA LEU A 41 -3.48 -3.32 8.17
C LEU A 41 -3.68 -3.04 6.67
N GLY A 42 -4.67 -2.23 6.29
CA GLY A 42 -4.86 -1.80 4.91
C GLY A 42 -3.62 -1.13 4.31
N ILE A 43 -3.00 -0.21 5.04
CA ILE A 43 -1.75 0.46 4.62
C ILE A 43 -0.59 -0.53 4.51
N VAL A 44 -0.43 -1.43 5.48
CA VAL A 44 0.64 -2.46 5.44
C VAL A 44 0.50 -3.36 4.22
N ILE A 45 -0.71 -3.82 3.91
CA ILE A 45 -0.97 -4.65 2.73
C ILE A 45 -0.69 -3.87 1.44
N ALA A 46 -1.07 -2.59 1.37
CA ALA A 46 -0.76 -1.74 0.22
C ALA A 46 0.76 -1.56 0.03
N LEU A 47 1.50 -1.33 1.11
CA LEU A 47 2.95 -1.20 1.07
C LEU A 47 3.64 -2.50 0.60
N LEU A 48 3.24 -3.65 1.17
CA LEU A 48 3.75 -4.96 0.74
C LEU A 48 3.45 -5.20 -0.75
N ASN A 49 2.24 -4.82 -1.18
CA ASN A 49 1.85 -4.91 -2.58
C ASN A 49 2.74 -4.05 -3.46
N THR A 50 3.06 -2.81 -3.06
CA THR A 50 3.97 -1.91 -3.78
C THR A 50 5.40 -2.46 -3.85
N ILE A 51 5.91 -3.06 -2.77
CA ILE A 51 7.24 -3.68 -2.75
C ILE A 51 7.30 -4.89 -3.68
N ALA A 52 6.34 -5.81 -3.57
CA ALA A 52 6.23 -6.95 -4.47
C ALA A 52 6.10 -6.50 -5.93
N SER A 53 5.37 -5.40 -6.17
CA SER A 53 5.22 -4.76 -7.47
C SER A 53 6.54 -4.31 -8.07
N GLY A 54 7.35 -3.59 -7.28
CA GLY A 54 8.66 -3.13 -7.71
C GLY A 54 9.60 -4.28 -8.04
N LEU A 55 9.67 -5.30 -7.18
CA LEU A 55 10.54 -6.46 -7.36
C LEU A 55 10.21 -7.25 -8.63
N ILE A 56 8.92 -7.50 -8.86
CA ILE A 56 8.46 -8.27 -10.03
C ILE A 56 8.67 -7.47 -11.31
N LEU A 57 8.49 -6.15 -11.27
CA LEU A 57 8.78 -5.27 -12.39
C LEU A 57 10.27 -5.31 -12.78
N GLU A 58 11.17 -5.13 -11.81
CA GLU A 58 12.61 -5.19 -12.04
C GLU A 58 13.05 -6.56 -12.58
N TYR A 59 12.49 -7.65 -12.03
CA TYR A 59 12.77 -9.00 -12.50
C TYR A 59 12.25 -9.26 -13.92
N SER A 60 11.05 -8.77 -14.24
CA SER A 60 10.45 -8.93 -15.56
C SER A 60 11.23 -8.16 -16.63
N LEU A 61 11.62 -6.91 -16.34
CA LEU A 61 12.43 -6.09 -17.24
C LEU A 61 13.81 -6.70 -17.50
N LYS A 62 14.45 -7.27 -16.47
CA LYS A 62 15.77 -7.91 -16.61
C LYS A 62 15.74 -9.18 -17.48
N ASN A 63 14.62 -9.91 -17.49
CA ASN A 63 14.53 -11.21 -18.14
C ASN A 63 13.57 -11.23 -19.37
N ASP A 64 13.06 -10.07 -19.79
CA ASP A 64 12.03 -9.89 -20.84
C ASP A 64 10.79 -10.80 -20.69
N LYS A 65 10.42 -11.11 -19.44
CA LYS A 65 9.29 -12.02 -19.14
C LYS A 65 8.02 -11.24 -18.85
N LYS A 66 7.38 -10.72 -19.90
CA LYS A 66 6.15 -9.90 -19.81
C LYS A 66 4.96 -10.67 -19.20
N THR A 67 4.89 -11.99 -19.39
CA THR A 67 3.82 -12.85 -18.84
C THR A 67 3.77 -12.85 -17.31
N ILE A 68 4.92 -12.66 -16.65
CA ILE A 68 5.02 -12.63 -15.18
C ILE A 68 4.30 -11.39 -14.61
N LEU A 69 4.28 -10.27 -15.34
CA LEU A 69 3.58 -9.05 -14.92
C LEU A 69 2.07 -9.27 -14.85
N ILE A 70 1.51 -9.91 -15.88
CA ILE A 70 0.07 -10.20 -15.98
C ILE A 70 -0.36 -11.14 -14.86
N LEU A 71 0.36 -12.24 -14.67
CA LEU A 71 0.05 -13.21 -13.61
C LEU A 71 0.16 -12.57 -12.23
N SER A 72 1.20 -11.75 -12.01
CA SER A 72 1.37 -11.05 -10.75
C SER A 72 0.23 -10.07 -10.45
N TYR A 73 -0.34 -9.41 -11.46
CA TYR A 73 -1.46 -8.49 -11.25
C TYR A 73 -2.69 -9.21 -10.69
N ILE A 74 -3.02 -10.38 -11.25
CA ILE A 74 -4.14 -11.22 -10.79
C ILE A 74 -3.92 -11.66 -9.34
N ILE A 75 -2.72 -12.17 -9.02
CA ILE A 75 -2.38 -12.62 -7.66
C ILE A 75 -2.54 -11.49 -6.64
N ARG A 76 -2.13 -10.26 -6.97
CA ARG A 76 -2.25 -9.10 -6.07
C ARG A 76 -3.70 -8.77 -5.76
N ILE A 77 -4.58 -8.78 -6.76
CA ILE A 77 -6.01 -8.54 -6.56
C ILE A 77 -6.62 -9.63 -5.67
N LEU A 78 -6.29 -10.89 -5.92
CA LEU A 78 -6.77 -12.00 -5.09
C LEU A 78 -6.34 -11.85 -3.64
N ILE A 79 -5.09 -11.45 -3.37
CA ILE A 79 -4.60 -11.21 -2.01
C ILE A 79 -5.44 -10.12 -1.31
N ILE A 80 -5.70 -9.01 -1.99
CA ILE A 80 -6.50 -7.90 -1.42
C ILE A 80 -7.91 -8.36 -1.07
N ILE A 81 -8.53 -9.16 -1.96
CA ILE A 81 -9.88 -9.71 -1.75
C ILE A 81 -9.88 -10.70 -0.59
N ILE A 82 -8.95 -11.65 -0.56
CA ILE A 82 -8.85 -12.67 0.49
C ILE A 82 -8.71 -12.02 1.87
N ILE A 83 -7.91 -10.95 1.97
CA ILE A 83 -7.74 -10.20 3.22
C ILE A 83 -8.98 -9.37 3.57
N ALA A 84 -9.79 -8.99 2.59
CA ALA A 84 -11.05 -8.28 2.83
C ALA A 84 -12.18 -9.20 3.32
N LEU A 85 -12.14 -10.51 2.99
CA LEU A 85 -13.20 -11.47 3.34
C LEU A 85 -13.58 -11.49 4.83
N PRO A 86 -12.64 -11.47 5.80
CA PRO A 86 -12.97 -11.48 7.22
C PRO A 86 -13.79 -10.25 7.66
N PHE A 87 -13.78 -9.16 6.90
CA PHE A 87 -14.45 -7.91 7.24
C PHE A 87 -15.83 -7.75 6.57
N LEU A 88 -16.27 -8.70 5.74
CA LEU A 88 -17.53 -8.59 4.98
C LEU A 88 -18.78 -8.38 5.85
N ASN A 89 -18.78 -8.96 7.04
CA ASN A 89 -19.91 -8.86 7.97
C ASN A 89 -19.97 -7.52 8.71
N ASN A 90 -18.93 -6.69 8.62
CA ASN A 90 -18.87 -5.39 9.25
C ASN A 90 -18.42 -4.32 8.25
N LEU A 91 -19.41 -3.58 7.73
CA LEU A 91 -19.21 -2.58 6.69
C LEU A 91 -18.23 -1.49 7.10
N ILE A 92 -18.20 -1.09 8.38
CA ILE A 92 -17.23 -0.11 8.90
C ILE A 92 -15.81 -0.66 8.76
N GLN A 93 -15.57 -1.88 9.24
CA GLN A 93 -14.26 -2.52 9.15
C GLN A 93 -13.80 -2.73 7.71
N LEU A 94 -14.70 -3.16 6.84
CA LEU A 94 -14.41 -3.37 5.41
C LEU A 94 -14.01 -2.04 4.73
N ILE A 95 -14.82 -0.99 4.91
CA ILE A 95 -14.53 0.31 4.32
C ILE A 95 -13.23 0.88 4.89
N THR A 96 -12.99 0.74 6.20
CA THR A 96 -11.77 1.24 6.82
C THR A 96 -10.52 0.54 6.27
N TYR A 97 -10.56 -0.77 6.06
CA TYR A 97 -9.49 -1.51 5.40
C TYR A 97 -9.23 -0.96 3.99
N LEU A 98 -10.29 -0.78 3.20
CA LEU A 98 -10.19 -0.25 1.83
C LEU A 98 -9.65 1.18 1.80
N ILE A 99 -10.10 2.04 2.72
CA ILE A 99 -9.59 3.42 2.85
C ILE A 99 -8.10 3.40 3.17
N GLY A 100 -7.67 2.59 4.14
CA GLY A 100 -6.24 2.45 4.46
C GLY A 100 -5.43 2.00 3.24
N TYR A 101 -5.93 1.00 2.52
CA TYR A 101 -5.29 0.51 1.30
C TYR A 101 -5.19 1.60 0.20
N ILE A 102 -6.27 2.33 -0.06
CA ILE A 102 -6.32 3.41 -1.06
C ILE A 102 -5.43 4.59 -0.66
N LEU A 103 -5.36 4.93 0.63
CA LEU A 103 -4.62 6.08 1.12
C LEU A 103 -3.11 5.95 0.86
N HIS A 104 -2.56 4.73 0.89
CA HIS A 104 -1.19 4.47 0.46
C HIS A 104 -0.92 4.95 -0.98
N PHE A 105 -1.87 4.82 -1.90
CA PHE A 105 -1.71 5.36 -3.26
C PHE A 105 -1.63 6.88 -3.27
N ALA A 106 -2.39 7.57 -2.40
CA ALA A 106 -2.26 9.01 -2.23
C ALA A 106 -0.85 9.40 -1.74
N VAL A 107 -0.24 8.59 -0.87
CA VAL A 107 1.16 8.78 -0.43
C VAL A 107 2.14 8.65 -1.58
N ILE A 108 1.96 7.63 -2.44
CA ILE A 108 2.79 7.43 -3.62
C ILE A 108 2.68 8.63 -4.57
N ILE A 109 1.46 9.10 -4.85
CA ILE A 109 1.22 10.27 -5.71
C ILE A 109 1.87 11.51 -5.12
N PHE A 110 1.69 11.75 -3.82
CA PHE A 110 2.33 12.88 -3.14
C PHE A 110 3.86 12.80 -3.20
N TYR A 111 4.42 11.61 -2.98
CA TYR A 111 5.85 11.37 -3.12
C TYR A 111 6.33 11.71 -4.53
N TRP A 112 5.64 11.23 -5.57
CA TRP A 112 5.95 11.52 -6.97
C TRP A 112 5.89 13.01 -7.30
N ILE A 113 4.86 13.73 -6.85
CA ILE A 113 4.77 15.19 -7.07
C ILE A 113 5.95 15.91 -6.42
N LYS A 114 6.35 15.48 -5.21
CA LYS A 114 7.47 16.08 -4.47
C LYS A 114 8.83 15.78 -5.13
N THR A 115 9.01 14.60 -5.71
CA THR A 115 10.27 14.22 -6.40
C THR A 115 10.30 14.60 -7.88
N GLY A 116 9.14 14.73 -8.53
CA GLY A 116 9.00 15.08 -9.94
C GLY A 116 9.19 16.57 -10.25
N LYS A 117 9.33 17.42 -9.23
CA LYS A 117 9.72 18.84 -9.38
C LYS A 117 11.25 19.04 -9.41
N GLY A 118 12.00 18.04 -9.88
CA GLY A 118 13.47 18.09 -9.89
C GLY A 118 14.12 17.18 -10.94
N SER A 119 13.47 16.97 -12.08
CA SER A 119 14.18 16.61 -13.30
C SER A 119 14.46 17.91 -14.07
N ASP A 120 15.69 18.40 -13.95
CA ASP A 120 16.31 19.21 -14.99
C ASP A 120 16.18 18.54 -16.36
#